data_AF-A0A9D7WHE1-F1
#
_entry.id   AF-A0A9D7WHE1-F1
#
_cell.length_a   1.000
_cell.length_b   1.000
_cell.length_c   1.000
_cell.angle_alpha   90.00
_cell.angle_beta   90.00
_cell.angle_gamma   90.00
#
_symmetry.space_group_name_H-M   'P 1'
#
loop_
_entity.id
_entity.type
_entity.pdbx_description
1 polymer ?
#
loop_
_entity_poly.entity_id
_entity_poly.type
_entity_poly.pdbx_seq_one_letter_code
_entity_poly.pdbx_strand_id
1 'polypeptide(L)' 'MQDLRKKINQRMDVLQAWMEVDYHLRNPKVVYDHTLTISKFWSVLSEEDREYIQCAQDAIETKSTISWKPDAST' A
#
# COMPACT_ATOMS: atom_id res chain seq x y z
N MET A 1 -16.57 -3.07 -17.01
CA MET A 1 -16.50 -2.99 -15.53
C MET A 1 -15.39 -3.84 -14.92
N GLN A 2 -14.86 -4.86 -15.60
CA GLN A 2 -13.71 -5.66 -15.11
C GLN A 2 -12.40 -4.87 -15.04
N ASP A 3 -12.27 -3.82 -15.85
CA ASP A 3 -11.04 -3.04 -16.00
C ASP A 3 -10.73 -2.17 -14.79
N LEU A 4 -11.75 -1.71 -14.05
CA LEU A 4 -11.57 -0.82 -12.91
C LEU A 4 -10.98 -1.58 -11.72
N ARG A 5 -11.59 -2.71 -11.33
CA ARG A 5 -11.07 -3.58 -10.26
C ARG A 5 -9.67 -4.09 -10.60
N LYS A 6 -9.43 -4.49 -11.85
CA LYS A 6 -8.09 -4.89 -12.30
C LYS A 6 -7.06 -3.76 -12.10
N LYS A 7 -7.40 -2.52 -12.44
CA LYS A 7 -6.52 -1.35 -12.24
C LYS A 7 -6.30 -1.03 -10.75
N ILE A 8 -7.30 -1.24 -9.90
CA ILE A 8 -7.19 -1.03 -8.46
C ILE A 8 -6.26 -2.08 -7.87
N ASN A 9 -6.46 -3.36 -8.19
CA ASN A 9 -5.60 -4.45 -7.75
C ASN A 9 -4.15 -4.22 -8.19
N GLN A 10 -3.92 -3.83 -9.45
CA GLN A 10 -2.57 -3.48 -9.91
C GLN A 10 -1.91 -2.36 -9.09
N ARG A 11 -2.68 -1.40 -8.56
CA ARG A 11 -2.14 -0.36 -7.70
C ARG A 11 -1.87 -0.87 -6.29
N MET A 12 -2.69 -1.76 -5.77
CA MET A 12 -2.44 -2.47 -4.52
C MET A 12 -1.18 -3.33 -4.61
N ASP A 13 -1.00 -4.08 -5.69
CA ASP A 13 0.21 -4.87 -5.94
C ASP A 13 1.47 -3.99 -5.94
N VAL A 14 1.39 -2.80 -6.56
CA VAL A 14 2.49 -1.82 -6.55
C VAL A 14 2.76 -1.28 -5.14
N LEU A 15 1.71 -0.99 -4.37
CA LEU A 15 1.85 -0.55 -2.98
C LEU A 15 2.55 -1.63 -2.16
N GLN A 16 2.08 -2.86 -2.24
CA GLN A 16 2.67 -3.99 -1.52
C GLN A 16 4.13 -4.22 -1.92
N ALA A 17 4.43 -4.25 -3.22
CA ALA A 17 5.81 -4.40 -3.71
C ALA A 17 6.74 -3.29 -3.18
N TRP A 18 6.22 -2.06 -3.02
CA TRP A 18 7.00 -0.96 -2.43
C TRP A 18 7.22 -1.14 -0.93
N MET A 19 6.23 -1.66 -0.20
CA MET A 19 6.35 -1.93 1.23
C MET A 19 7.37 -3.05 1.48
N GLU A 20 7.33 -4.12 0.68
CA GLU A 20 8.22 -5.28 0.76
C GLU A 20 9.70 -4.95 0.45
N VAL A 21 9.98 -3.90 -0.33
CA VAL A 21 11.36 -3.47 -0.63
C VAL A 21 11.81 -2.25 0.18
N ASP A 22 11.09 -1.94 1.27
CA ASP A 22 11.32 -0.77 2.13
C ASP A 22 11.40 0.55 1.34
N TYR A 23 10.61 0.67 0.28
CA TYR A 23 10.56 1.90 -0.51
C TYR A 23 9.94 3.05 0.29
N HIS A 24 9.01 2.76 1.20
CA HIS A 24 8.41 3.75 2.12
C HIS A 24 9.41 4.37 3.09
N LEU A 25 10.48 3.66 3.46
CA LEU A 25 11.54 4.21 4.32
C LEU A 25 12.38 5.25 3.58
N ARG A 26 12.55 5.08 2.26
CA ARG A 26 13.36 5.97 1.40
C ARG A 26 12.55 7.10 0.81
N ASN A 27 11.33 6.80 0.37
CA ASN A 27 10.44 7.70 -0.35
C ASN A 27 9.03 7.68 0.26
N PRO A 28 8.87 8.02 1.56
CA PRO A 28 7.58 7.94 2.26
C PRO A 28 6.48 8.74 1.58
N LYS A 29 6.81 9.94 1.08
CA LYS A 29 5.85 10.80 0.38
C LYS A 29 5.29 10.14 -0.89
N VAL A 30 6.13 9.45 -1.67
CA VAL A 30 5.70 8.81 -2.91
C VAL A 30 4.75 7.65 -2.62
N VAL A 31 5.07 6.87 -1.59
CA VAL A 31 4.21 5.76 -1.15
C VAL A 31 2.88 6.29 -0.62
N TYR A 32 2.91 7.34 0.21
CA TYR A 32 1.70 7.97 0.75
C TYR A 32 0.81 8.57 -0.35
N ASP A 33 1.38 9.31 -1.29
CA ASP A 33 0.61 9.84 -2.41
C ASP A 33 -0.04 8.71 -3.23
N HIS A 34 0.66 7.58 -3.40
CA HIS A 34 0.12 6.41 -4.10
C HIS A 34 -1.05 5.78 -3.35
N THR A 35 -0.99 5.64 -2.01
CA THR A 35 -2.12 5.15 -1.21
C THR A 35 -3.37 6.00 -1.42
N LEU A 36 -3.24 7.34 -1.42
CA LEU A 36 -4.36 8.24 -1.71
C LEU A 36 -4.99 8.01 -3.09
N THR A 37 -4.17 7.65 -4.09
CA THR A 37 -4.70 7.33 -5.43
C THR A 37 -5.54 6.04 -5.47
N ILE A 38 -5.41 5.19 -4.47
CA ILE A 38 -6.19 3.95 -4.29
C ILE A 38 -7.41 4.27 -3.41
N SER A 39 -7.22 5.01 -2.31
CA SER A 39 -8.28 5.38 -1.36
C SER A 39 -9.45 6.14 -2.00
N LYS A 40 -9.25 6.83 -3.13
CA LYS A 40 -10.34 7.47 -3.88
C LYS A 40 -11.43 6.50 -4.35
N PHE A 41 -11.12 5.20 -4.40
CA PHE A 41 -12.06 4.13 -4.74
C PHE A 41 -12.59 3.40 -3.49
N TRP A 42 -12.56 4.04 -2.31
CA TRP A 42 -12.89 3.45 -1.01
C TRP A 42 -14.08 2.48 -1.03
N SER A 43 -15.20 2.89 -1.61
CA SER A 43 -16.45 2.12 -1.64
C SER A 43 -16.37 0.78 -2.38
N VAL A 44 -15.37 0.58 -3.25
CA VAL A 44 -15.19 -0.67 -4.02
C VAL A 44 -14.03 -1.53 -3.52
N LEU A 45 -13.24 -1.03 -2.57
CA LEU A 45 -12.19 -1.78 -1.88
C LEU A 45 -12.80 -2.77 -0.90
N SER A 46 -12.13 -3.92 -0.73
CA SER A 46 -12.44 -4.84 0.36
C SER A 46 -12.04 -4.23 1.72
N GLU A 47 -12.50 -4.84 2.81
CA GLU A 47 -12.09 -4.42 4.15
C GLU A 47 -10.58 -4.59 4.34
N GLU A 48 -10.04 -5.74 3.91
CA GLU A 48 -8.60 -6.04 3.94
C GLU A 48 -7.76 -5.01 3.16
N ASP A 49 -8.19 -4.62 1.95
CA ASP A 49 -7.51 -3.59 1.16
C ASP A 49 -7.48 -2.23 1.89
N ARG A 50 -8.59 -1.87 2.55
CA ARG A 50 -8.69 -0.60 3.29
C ARG A 50 -7.80 -0.61 4.50
N GLU A 51 -7.81 -1.71 5.27
CA GLU A 51 -6.94 -1.89 6.43
C GLU A 51 -5.47 -1.85 6.02
N TYR A 52 -5.10 -2.51 4.91
CA TYR A 52 -3.72 -2.47 4.41
C TYR A 52 -3.28 -1.05 4.06
N ILE A 53 -4.12 -0.30 3.34
CA ILE A 53 -3.84 1.10 2.99
C ILE A 53 -3.68 1.97 4.24
N GLN A 54 -4.55 1.80 5.23
CA GLN A 54 -4.48 2.56 6.48
C GLN A 54 -3.22 2.21 7.27
N CYS A 55 -2.88 0.93 7.40
CA CYS A 55 -1.62 0.49 8.00
C CYS A 55 -0.39 1.09 7.29
N ALA A 56 -0.40 1.13 5.95
CA ALA A 56 0.68 1.75 5.18
C ALA A 56 0.80 3.26 5.43
N GLN A 57 -0.33 3.96 5.51
CA GLN A 57 -0.38 5.39 5.84
C GLN A 57 0.13 5.65 7.25
N ASP A 58 -0.36 4.91 8.24
CA ASP A 58 0.05 5.02 9.64
C ASP A 58 1.55 4.76 9.81
N ALA A 59 2.08 3.72 9.15
CA ALA A 59 3.52 3.43 9.19
C ALA A 59 4.35 4.60 8.65
N ILE A 60 3.87 5.28 7.61
CA ILE A 60 4.54 6.46 7.04
C ILE A 60 4.41 7.68 7.96
N GLU A 61 3.22 7.96 8.47
CA GLU A 61 2.93 9.14 9.31
C GLU A 61 3.64 9.07 10.65
N THR A 62 3.67 7.89 11.27
CA THR A 62 4.39 7.63 12.52
C THR A 62 5.91 7.57 12.34
N LYS A 63 6.41 7.68 11.09
CA LYS A 63 7.83 7.49 10.72
C LYS A 63 8.36 6.15 11.21
N SER A 64 7.52 5.12 11.16
CA SER A 64 7.87 3.79 11.58
C SER A 64 9.00 3.24 10.70
N THR A 65 10.04 2.70 11.32
CA THR A 65 11.18 2.05 10.64
C THR A 65 10.95 0.56 10.40
N ILE A 66 9.70 0.11 10.50
CA ILE A 66 9.32 -1.29 10.29
C ILE A 66 9.59 -1.67 8.84
N SER A 67 10.34 -2.77 8.67
CA SER A 67 10.52 -3.42 7.38
C SER A 67 9.38 -4.39 7.13
N TRP A 68 8.84 -4.35 5.92
CA TRP A 68 7.78 -5.24 5.47
C TRP A 68 8.29 -6.33 4.52
N LYS A 69 9.60 -6.54 4.51
CA LYS A 69 10.20 -7.66 3.78
C LYS A 69 9.57 -8.97 4.24
N PRO A 70 9.06 -9.80 3.32
CA PRO A 70 8.73 -11.17 3.66
C PRO A 70 10.03 -11.84 4.09
N ASP A 71 10.09 -12.31 5.33
CA ASP A 71 11.25 -13.05 5.82
C ASP A 71 11.39 -14.32 4.97
N ALA A 72 12.50 -14.44 4.24
CA ALA A 72 12.73 -15.52 3.28
C ALA A 72 13.03 -16.88 3.94
N SER A 73 12.59 -17.10 5.19
CA SER A 73 12.89 -18.31 5.98
C SER A 73 11.72 -19.29 6.12
N THR A 74 10.77 -19.36 5.19
CA THR A 74 9.77 -20.45 5.14
C THR A 74 9.54 -20.96 3.73
#